data_AF-A0A8K0V866-F1
#
_entry.id   AF-A0A8K0V866-F1
#
_cell.length_a   1.000
_cell.length_b   1.000
_cell.length_c   1.000
_cell.angle_alpha   90.00
_cell.angle_beta   90.00
_cell.angle_gamma   90.00
#
_symmetry.space_group_name_H-M   'P 1'
#
loop_
_entity.id
_entity.type
_entity.pdbx_description
1 polymer ?
#
loop_
_entity_poly.entity_id
_entity_poly.type
_entity_poly.pdbx_seq_one_letter_code
_entity_poly.pdbx_strand_id
1 'polypeptide(L)'
;FISAEFVGIPQGLRQRIRLRRQKDSSAIFSGIIHKNEYYDATLCNPPFHASAQAAGEGNARKRRNLGTGDGPALNFGGQQHELWCDGGEAAFIRRMIAESTRFARQARWFTSLVSRGENLPVIMRALQEAGAARVEKVQMAQGNKQSRFIAWSFTRAGKTPAAQAR
;
A
#
# COMPACT_ATOMS: atom_id res chain seq x y z
N PHE A 1 -13.42 4.31 -3.59
CA PHE A 1 -14.34 3.60 -4.50
C PHE A 1 -13.51 2.72 -5.39
N ILE A 2 -13.72 1.39 -5.37
CA ILE A 2 -13.14 0.49 -6.37
C ILE A 2 -14.28 -0.47 -6.75
N SER A 3 -14.87 -0.23 -7.92
CA SER A 3 -15.43 -1.30 -8.73
C SER A 3 -14.24 -2.14 -9.20
N ALA A 4 -13.89 -3.16 -8.42
CA ALA A 4 -12.89 -4.14 -8.83
C ALA A 4 -13.60 -5.14 -9.74
N GLU A 5 -13.69 -4.81 -11.03
CA GLU A 5 -14.00 -5.82 -12.03
C GLU A 5 -12.76 -6.69 -12.23
N PHE A 6 -12.95 -8.01 -12.25
CA PHE A 6 -11.91 -9.02 -12.49
C PHE A 6 -11.41 -8.94 -13.94
N VAL A 7 -10.68 -7.90 -14.31
CA VAL A 7 -10.02 -7.82 -15.62
C VAL A 7 -8.71 -8.62 -15.53
N GLY A 8 -8.64 -9.76 -16.21
CA GLY A 8 -7.38 -10.48 -16.46
C GLY A 8 -6.91 -11.50 -15.42
N ILE A 9 -7.69 -11.85 -14.38
CA ILE A 9 -7.28 -12.93 -13.46
C ILE A 9 -7.49 -14.30 -14.13
N PRO A 10 -6.44 -15.16 -14.22
CA PRO A 10 -6.55 -16.52 -14.75
C PRO A 10 -7.68 -17.30 -14.09
N GLN A 11 -8.42 -18.08 -14.87
CA GLN A 11 -9.66 -18.74 -14.41
C GLN A 11 -9.46 -19.59 -13.14
N GLY A 12 -8.28 -20.21 -12.97
CA GLY A 12 -7.92 -20.99 -11.78
C GLY A 12 -7.65 -20.19 -10.51
N LEU A 13 -7.37 -18.88 -10.58
CA LEU A 13 -7.16 -18.03 -9.40
C LEU A 13 -8.44 -17.38 -8.88
N ARG A 14 -9.51 -17.34 -9.68
CA ARG A 14 -10.77 -16.66 -9.31
C ARG A 14 -11.41 -17.25 -8.05
N GLN A 15 -11.31 -18.56 -7.85
CA GLN A 15 -11.82 -19.22 -6.64
C GLN A 15 -10.93 -19.00 -5.41
N ARG A 16 -9.67 -18.56 -5.60
CA ARG A 16 -8.70 -18.30 -4.54
C ARG A 16 -8.62 -16.83 -4.11
N ILE A 17 -9.27 -15.93 -4.86
CA ILE A 17 -9.27 -14.49 -4.58
C ILE A 17 -10.67 -14.08 -4.09
N ARG A 18 -10.73 -13.48 -2.90
CA ARG A 18 -11.92 -12.81 -2.39
C ARG A 18 -11.74 -11.30 -2.48
N LEU A 19 -12.66 -10.63 -3.14
CA LEU A 19 -12.72 -9.17 -3.17
C LEU A 19 -13.56 -8.65 -2.02
N ARG A 20 -13.05 -7.62 -1.33
CA ARG A 20 -13.77 -6.91 -0.28
C ARG A 20 -13.69 -5.42 -0.54
N ARG A 21 -14.83 -4.75 -0.50
CA ARG A 21 -14.89 -3.29 -0.64
C ARG A 21 -14.69 -2.65 0.73
N GLN A 22 -13.65 -1.84 0.85
CA GLN A 22 -13.51 -0.90 1.96
C GLN A 22 -14.51 0.24 1.77
N LYS A 23 -15.45 0.39 2.71
CA LYS A 23 -16.50 1.43 2.65
C LYS A 23 -16.05 2.74 3.30
N ASP A 24 -15.18 2.65 4.31
CA ASP A 24 -14.64 3.80 5.03
C ASP A 24 -13.28 4.17 4.44
N SER A 25 -13.18 5.32 3.78
CA SER A 25 -11.93 5.82 3.18
C SER A 25 -10.87 6.19 4.21
N SER A 26 -11.25 6.32 5.48
CA SER A 26 -10.31 6.55 6.58
C SER A 26 -9.66 5.24 7.09
N ALA A 27 -10.30 4.10 6.86
CA ALA A 27 -9.81 2.79 7.30
C ALA A 27 -9.05 2.04 6.20
N ILE A 28 -8.00 1.33 6.57
CA ILE A 28 -7.20 0.47 5.69
C ILE A 28 -7.48 -1.00 6.01
N PHE A 29 -7.37 -1.39 7.29
CA PHE A 29 -7.55 -2.79 7.71
C PHE A 29 -8.89 -3.06 8.39
N SER A 30 -9.43 -2.11 9.16
CA SER A 30 -10.70 -2.25 9.85
C SER A 30 -11.83 -2.43 8.85
N GLY A 31 -12.68 -3.42 9.08
CA GLY A 31 -13.73 -3.83 8.14
C GLY A 31 -13.23 -4.77 7.02
N ILE A 32 -11.92 -4.83 6.76
CA ILE A 32 -11.32 -5.76 5.80
C ILE A 32 -10.81 -7.03 6.48
N ILE A 33 -10.05 -6.91 7.58
CA ILE A 33 -9.57 -8.06 8.37
C ILE A 33 -10.57 -8.35 9.49
N HIS A 34 -11.16 -9.54 9.49
CA HIS A 34 -12.16 -9.96 10.48
C HIS A 34 -11.54 -10.80 11.62
N LYS A 35 -12.25 -10.95 12.75
CA LYS A 35 -11.71 -11.49 14.02
C LYS A 35 -11.04 -12.89 13.95
N ASN A 36 -11.35 -13.68 12.94
CA ASN A 36 -10.85 -15.06 12.78
C ASN A 36 -10.00 -15.24 11.51
N GLU A 37 -9.47 -14.15 10.98
CA GLU A 37 -8.65 -14.17 9.78
C GLU A 37 -7.20 -13.86 10.11
N TYR A 38 -6.32 -14.66 9.51
CA TYR A 38 -4.89 -14.58 9.69
C TYR A 38 -4.20 -14.56 8.32
N TYR A 39 -3.20 -13.70 8.19
CA TYR A 39 -2.48 -13.45 6.95
C TYR A 39 -0.98 -13.54 7.19
N ASP A 40 -0.26 -14.16 6.25
CA ASP A 40 1.20 -14.14 6.27
C ASP A 40 1.74 -12.74 5.96
N ALA A 41 1.10 -12.03 5.03
CA ALA A 41 1.48 -10.70 4.64
C ALA A 41 0.29 -9.88 4.14
N THR A 42 0.39 -8.56 4.30
CA THR A 42 -0.42 -7.58 3.55
C THR A 42 0.47 -6.88 2.54
N LEU A 43 -0.10 -6.53 1.38
CA LEU A 43 0.59 -5.80 0.32
C LEU A 43 -0.16 -4.50 0.03
N CYS A 44 0.57 -3.40 -0.09
CA CYS A 44 0.00 -2.10 -0.39
C CYS A 44 0.82 -1.35 -1.44
N ASN A 45 0.10 -0.77 -2.42
CA ASN A 45 0.61 0.26 -3.29
C ASN A 45 -0.15 1.55 -2.97
N PRO A 46 0.42 2.47 -2.17
CA PRO A 46 -0.29 3.64 -1.68
C PRO A 46 -0.54 4.66 -2.81
N PRO A 47 -1.58 5.51 -2.68
CA PRO A 47 -1.84 6.58 -3.65
C PRO A 47 -0.68 7.59 -3.70
N PHE A 48 -0.32 8.02 -4.92
CA PHE A 48 0.94 8.72 -5.17
C PHE A 48 0.91 10.22 -4.87
N HIS A 49 -0.22 10.90 -5.04
CA HIS A 49 -0.33 12.36 -4.95
C HIS A 49 -1.03 12.83 -3.66
N ALA A 50 -0.74 14.06 -3.23
CA ALA A 50 -1.30 14.64 -2.02
C ALA A 50 -2.65 15.36 -2.23
N SER A 51 -3.04 15.59 -3.49
CA SER A 51 -4.30 16.23 -3.89
C SER A 51 -4.60 16.00 -5.37
N ALA A 52 -5.84 16.25 -5.78
CA ALA A 52 -6.24 16.22 -7.19
C ALA A 52 -5.42 17.19 -8.05
N GLN A 53 -5.09 18.37 -7.51
CA GLN A 53 -4.26 19.37 -8.18
C GLN A 53 -2.82 18.87 -8.39
N ALA A 54 -2.22 18.26 -7.37
CA ALA A 54 -0.88 17.68 -7.46
C ALA A 54 -0.82 16.47 -8.43
N ALA A 55 -1.93 15.73 -8.58
CA ALA A 55 -2.06 14.69 -9.60
C ALA A 55 -2.12 15.28 -11.02
N GLY A 56 -2.86 16.39 -11.20
CA GLY A 56 -2.91 17.14 -12.47
C GLY A 56 -1.55 17.70 -12.90
N GLU A 57 -0.83 18.34 -11.97
CA GLU A 57 0.50 18.91 -12.21
C GLU A 57 1.56 17.82 -12.47
N GLY A 58 1.53 16.72 -11.72
CA GLY A 58 2.42 15.57 -11.93
C GLY A 58 2.23 14.91 -13.29
N ASN A 59 0.97 14.80 -13.74
CA ASN A 59 0.64 14.32 -15.08
C ASN A 59 1.12 15.31 -16.17
N ALA A 60 0.95 16.61 -15.97
CA ALA A 60 1.41 17.63 -16.92
C ALA A 60 2.95 17.64 -17.08
N ARG A 61 3.69 17.47 -15.97
CA ARG A 61 5.16 17.41 -15.98
C ARG A 61 5.67 16.12 -16.64
N LYS A 62 5.03 14.96 -16.38
CA LYS A 62 5.37 13.69 -17.05
C LYS A 62 5.09 13.72 -18.55
N ARG A 63 3.96 14.27 -19.00
CA ARG A 63 3.69 14.41 -20.45
C ARG A 63 4.75 15.25 -21.15
N ARG A 64 5.17 16.37 -20.54
CA ARG A 64 6.27 17.21 -21.08
C ARG A 64 7.59 16.45 -21.14
N ASN A 65 7.93 15.67 -20.11
CA ASN A 65 9.19 14.93 -20.07
C ASN A 65 9.24 13.69 -20.98
N LEU A 66 8.09 13.14 -21.38
CA LEU A 66 8.01 11.98 -22.29
C LEU A 66 7.82 12.36 -23.77
N GLY A 67 7.76 13.65 -24.12
CA GLY A 67 7.69 14.12 -25.52
C GLY A 67 6.45 13.65 -26.29
N THR A 68 5.42 13.16 -25.59
CA THR A 68 4.18 12.69 -26.20
C THR A 68 3.20 13.85 -26.28
N GLY A 69 2.93 14.33 -27.51
CA GLY A 69 1.82 15.24 -27.81
C GLY A 69 0.46 14.62 -27.48
N ASP A 70 -0.63 15.31 -27.85
CA ASP A 70 -2.05 15.05 -27.51
C ASP A 70 -2.60 13.67 -27.95
N GLY A 71 -1.98 12.59 -27.48
CA GLY A 71 -2.45 11.22 -27.58
C GLY A 71 -3.30 10.83 -26.36
N PRO A 72 -4.06 9.74 -26.47
CA PRO A 72 -5.00 9.31 -25.44
C PRO A 72 -4.30 9.16 -24.09
N ALA A 73 -5.00 9.57 -23.03
CA ALA A 73 -4.52 9.58 -21.66
C ALA A 73 -3.73 8.29 -21.35
N LEU A 74 -2.43 8.45 -21.06
CA LEU A 74 -1.54 7.36 -20.70
C LEU A 74 -2.20 6.43 -19.68
N ASN A 75 -1.93 5.12 -19.81
CA ASN A 75 -2.37 4.02 -18.94
C ASN A 75 -1.95 4.13 -17.45
N PHE A 76 -1.67 5.33 -16.94
CA PHE A 76 -1.80 5.68 -15.51
C PHE A 76 -3.29 5.80 -15.11
N GLY A 77 -4.16 5.01 -15.74
CA GLY A 77 -5.60 4.96 -15.55
C GLY A 77 -6.00 4.28 -14.25
N GLY A 78 -5.37 4.69 -13.14
CA GLY A 78 -5.96 4.45 -11.84
C GLY A 78 -7.19 5.33 -11.68
N GLN A 79 -8.27 4.79 -11.09
CA GLN A 79 -9.46 5.59 -10.79
C GLN A 79 -9.05 6.80 -9.92
N GLN A 80 -9.82 7.90 -9.95
CA GLN A 80 -9.43 9.19 -9.33
C GLN A 80 -8.91 9.10 -7.86
N HIS A 81 -9.24 8.03 -7.13
CA HIS A 81 -8.81 7.73 -5.76
C HIS A 81 -7.44 7.01 -5.64
N GLU A 82 -6.90 6.45 -6.72
CA GLU A 82 -5.54 5.89 -6.79
C GLU A 82 -4.50 6.99 -7.03
N LEU A 83 -4.95 8.15 -7.50
CA LEU A 83 -4.10 9.27 -7.80
C LEU A 83 -3.77 10.07 -6.55
N TRP A 84 -4.68 10.31 -5.60
CA TRP A 84 -4.39 11.18 -4.45
C TRP A 84 -5.09 10.82 -3.14
N CYS A 85 -4.47 11.23 -2.03
CA CYS A 85 -5.07 11.26 -0.69
C CYS A 85 -4.54 12.46 0.10
N ASP A 86 -5.31 12.96 1.08
CA ASP A 86 -4.87 14.08 1.92
C ASP A 86 -3.56 13.73 2.66
N GLY A 87 -2.54 14.58 2.48
CA GLY A 87 -1.19 14.35 3.01
C GLY A 87 -0.35 13.34 2.22
N GLY A 88 -0.89 12.78 1.13
CA GLY A 88 -0.21 11.92 0.17
C GLY A 88 0.30 10.60 0.75
N GLU A 89 1.19 9.96 0.00
CA GLU A 89 1.81 8.67 0.34
C GLU A 89 2.27 8.56 1.81
N ALA A 90 2.96 9.58 2.34
CA ALA A 90 3.45 9.54 3.72
C ALA A 90 2.31 9.47 4.75
N ALA A 91 1.26 10.28 4.59
CA ALA A 91 0.11 10.27 5.50
C ALA A 91 -0.66 8.96 5.42
N PHE A 92 -0.82 8.41 4.20
CA PHE A 92 -1.44 7.11 4.00
C PHE A 92 -0.68 5.99 4.73
N ILE A 93 0.63 5.91 4.52
CA ILE A 93 1.46 4.87 5.15
C ILE A 93 1.49 5.04 6.67
N ARG A 94 1.54 6.27 7.20
CA ARG A 94 1.44 6.51 8.65
C ARG A 94 0.13 6.00 9.23
N ARG A 95 -0.99 6.21 8.53
CA ARG A 95 -2.29 5.69 8.94
C ARG A 95 -2.31 4.16 8.93
N MET A 96 -1.74 3.56 7.89
CA MET A 96 -1.58 2.10 7.76
C MET A 96 -0.77 1.53 8.94
N ILE A 97 0.33 2.19 9.31
CA ILE A 97 1.16 1.80 10.45
C ILE A 97 0.37 1.88 11.75
N ALA A 98 -0.29 3.01 12.01
CA ALA A 98 -1.08 3.19 13.23
C ALA A 98 -2.17 2.12 13.36
N GLU A 99 -2.90 1.85 12.28
CA GLU A 99 -3.97 0.86 12.30
C GLU A 99 -3.46 -0.58 12.40
N SER A 100 -2.29 -0.88 11.81
CA SER A 100 -1.69 -2.22 11.84
C SER A 100 -1.41 -2.74 13.27
N THR A 101 -1.23 -1.85 14.25
CA THR A 101 -1.04 -2.21 15.66
C THR A 101 -2.20 -3.05 16.20
N ARG A 102 -3.45 -2.73 15.81
CA ARG A 102 -4.66 -3.48 16.19
C ARG A 102 -4.69 -4.89 15.60
N PHE A 103 -4.03 -5.08 14.46
CA PHE A 103 -3.99 -6.34 13.71
C PHE A 103 -2.66 -7.08 13.87
N ALA A 104 -1.83 -6.70 14.85
CA ALA A 104 -0.50 -7.23 15.07
C ALA A 104 -0.44 -8.77 15.24
N ARG A 105 -1.52 -9.40 15.71
CA ARG A 105 -1.62 -10.87 15.86
C ARG A 105 -2.24 -11.56 14.65
N GLN A 106 -2.84 -10.80 13.75
CA GLN A 106 -3.60 -11.29 12.60
C GLN A 106 -2.81 -11.21 11.30
N ALA A 107 -1.80 -10.35 11.20
CA ALA A 107 -0.88 -10.35 10.07
C ALA A 107 0.56 -10.47 10.56
N ARG A 108 1.32 -11.41 9.97
CA ARG A 108 2.74 -11.59 10.31
C ARG A 108 3.59 -10.45 9.75
N TRP A 109 3.32 -10.02 8.53
CA TRP A 109 3.98 -8.89 7.89
C TRP A 109 2.98 -7.89 7.34
N PHE A 110 3.30 -6.62 7.53
CA PHE A 110 2.66 -5.52 6.83
C PHE A 110 3.65 -4.93 5.84
N THR A 111 3.23 -4.66 4.60
CA THR A 111 4.13 -4.15 3.57
C THR A 111 3.51 -3.02 2.76
N SER A 112 4.34 -2.05 2.37
CA SER A 112 3.94 -0.98 1.45
C SER A 112 5.08 -0.62 0.53
N LEU A 113 4.77 -0.36 -0.73
CA LEU A 113 5.66 0.35 -1.63
C LEU A 113 5.89 1.78 -1.11
N VAL A 114 7.06 2.34 -1.41
CA VAL A 114 7.41 3.74 -1.13
C VAL A 114 8.00 4.35 -2.39
N SER A 115 7.30 5.32 -2.95
CA SER A 115 7.61 5.93 -4.24
C SER A 115 8.67 7.00 -4.10
N ARG A 116 8.64 7.77 -3.01
CA ARG A 116 9.58 8.85 -2.75
C ARG A 116 10.47 8.54 -1.56
N GLY A 117 11.77 8.57 -1.77
CA GLY A 117 12.76 8.33 -0.71
C GLY A 117 12.66 9.31 0.46
N GLU A 118 12.24 10.55 0.19
CA GLU A 118 11.99 11.61 1.16
C GLU A 118 10.94 11.23 2.22
N ASN A 119 10.04 10.29 1.92
CA ASN A 119 9.04 9.80 2.86
C ASN A 119 9.62 8.82 3.89
N LEU A 120 10.81 8.24 3.65
CA LEU A 120 11.36 7.21 4.52
C LEU A 120 11.62 7.70 5.95
N PRO A 121 12.24 8.87 6.22
CA PRO A 121 12.48 9.30 7.59
C PRO A 121 11.20 9.40 8.43
N VAL A 122 10.13 9.98 7.87
CA VAL A 122 8.84 10.11 8.58
C VAL A 122 8.16 8.75 8.78
N ILE A 123 8.29 7.84 7.82
CA ILE A 123 7.74 6.49 7.93
C ILE A 123 8.50 5.67 8.99
N MET A 124 9.83 5.72 8.99
CA MET A 124 10.65 5.01 9.97
C MET A 124 10.36 5.47 11.40
N ARG A 125 10.16 6.79 11.59
CA ARG A 125 9.74 7.34 12.87
C ARG A 125 8.37 6.82 13.30
N ALA A 126 7.39 6.80 12.39
CA ALA A 126 6.06 6.26 12.70
C ALA A 126 6.09 4.77 13.06
N LEU A 127 6.94 3.97 12.40
CA LEU A 127 7.13 2.55 12.73
C LEU A 127 7.73 2.36 14.13
N GLN A 128 8.71 3.20 14.49
CA GLN A 128 9.30 3.20 15.82
C GLN A 128 8.26 3.59 16.89
N GLU A 129 7.51 4.66 16.68
CA GLU A 129 6.44 5.12 17.58
C GLU A 129 5.33 4.07 17.74
N ALA A 130 5.01 3.34 16.67
CA ALA A 130 4.04 2.25 16.71
C ALA A 130 4.56 0.97 17.41
N GLY A 131 5.85 0.91 17.78
CA GLY A 131 6.45 -0.25 18.42
C GLY A 131 6.67 -1.44 17.48
N ALA A 132 6.92 -1.20 16.19
CA ALA A 132 7.28 -2.26 15.26
C ALA A 132 8.53 -3.01 15.76
N ALA A 133 8.41 -4.32 15.92
CA ALA A 133 9.49 -5.17 16.43
C ALA A 133 10.55 -5.46 15.36
N ARG A 134 10.15 -5.42 14.09
CA ARG A 134 11.00 -5.63 12.92
C ARG A 134 10.60 -4.67 11.82
N VAL A 135 11.59 -4.09 11.16
CA VAL A 135 11.41 -3.24 10.00
C VAL A 135 12.48 -3.60 8.97
N GLU A 136 12.05 -4.00 7.79
CA GLU A 136 12.89 -4.30 6.65
C GLU A 136 12.66 -3.25 5.57
N LYS A 137 13.74 -2.68 5.04
CA LYS A 137 13.70 -1.78 3.88
C LYS A 137 14.38 -2.49 2.72
N VAL A 138 13.62 -2.82 1.69
CA VAL A 138 14.13 -3.53 0.53
C VAL A 138 14.20 -2.57 -0.66
N GLN A 139 15.39 -2.44 -1.23
CA GLN A 139 15.59 -1.73 -2.48
C GLN A 139 15.35 -2.68 -3.65
N MET A 140 14.53 -2.26 -4.60
CA MET A 140 14.28 -2.97 -5.85
C MET A 140 14.78 -2.07 -6.99
N ALA A 141 16.02 -2.28 -7.42
CA ALA A 141 16.59 -1.56 -8.54
C ALA A 141 16.39 -2.38 -9.83
N GLN A 142 15.61 -1.86 -10.77
CA GLN A 142 15.60 -2.35 -12.15
C GLN A 142 15.42 -1.13 -13.09
N GLY A 143 16.52 -0.73 -13.76
CA GLY A 143 16.56 0.44 -14.66
C GLY A 143 16.43 1.80 -13.94
N ASN A 144 15.90 2.80 -14.64
CA ASN A 144 15.82 4.19 -14.17
C ASN A 144 14.79 4.45 -13.05
N LYS A 145 14.06 3.43 -12.61
CA LYS A 145 13.04 3.57 -11.55
C LYS A 145 13.50 2.83 -10.30
N GLN A 146 13.97 3.59 -9.31
CA GLN A 146 14.27 3.05 -7.99
C GLN A 146 12.97 2.76 -7.22
N SER A 147 12.47 1.53 -7.30
CA SER A 147 11.38 1.07 -6.45
C SER A 147 11.93 0.63 -5.09
N ARG A 148 11.17 0.85 -4.03
CA ARG A 148 11.50 0.33 -2.70
C ARG A 148 10.22 -0.04 -1.99
N PHE A 149 10.29 -1.03 -1.12
CA PHE A 149 9.20 -1.31 -0.20
C PHE A 149 9.73 -1.39 1.21
N ILE A 150 8.83 -1.13 2.15
CA ILE A 150 9.03 -1.35 3.57
C ILE A 150 8.17 -2.53 3.99
N ALA A 151 8.70 -3.36 4.86
CA ALA A 151 7.96 -4.41 5.55
C ALA A 151 8.16 -4.27 7.05
N TRP A 152 7.10 -4.39 7.84
CA TRP A 152 7.20 -4.37 9.29
C TRP A 152 6.38 -5.47 9.95
N SER A 153 6.82 -5.86 11.14
CA SER A 153 6.15 -6.86 11.96
C SER A 153 6.18 -6.45 13.42
N PHE A 154 5.14 -6.84 14.16
CA PHE A 154 5.06 -6.68 15.61
C PHE A 154 5.54 -7.92 16.37
N THR A 155 5.91 -9.01 15.67
CA THR A 155 6.51 -10.19 16.28
C THR A 155 8.03 -10.18 16.15
N ARG A 156 8.72 -10.50 17.25
CA ARG A 156 10.18 -10.76 17.23
C ARG A 156 10.44 -12.18 16.67
N ALA A 157 11.58 -12.43 16.02
CA ALA A 157 11.89 -13.80 15.56
C ALA A 157 11.84 -14.78 16.71
N GLY A 158 11.32 -15.96 16.43
CA GLY A 158 11.13 -17.04 17.41
C GLY A 158 9.72 -17.15 17.97
N LYS A 159 8.82 -16.19 17.69
CA LYS A 159 7.38 -16.34 17.97
C LYS A 159 6.60 -16.32 16.67
N THR A 160 6.44 -17.49 16.06
CA THR A 160 5.28 -17.72 15.18
C THR A 160 4.05 -17.36 16.00
N PRO A 161 3.17 -16.43 15.57
CA PRO A 161 1.85 -16.34 16.18
C PRO A 161 1.28 -17.76 16.09
N ALA A 162 0.95 -18.36 17.23
CA ALA A 162 0.38 -19.70 17.21
C ALA A 162 -0.78 -19.65 16.22
N ALA A 163 -0.63 -20.31 15.08
CA ALA A 163 -1.78 -20.69 14.29
C ALA A 163 -2.58 -21.55 15.27
N GLN A 164 -3.66 -20.97 15.81
CA GLN A 164 -4.59 -21.77 16.58
C GLN A 164 -5.03 -22.87 15.64
N ALA A 165 -4.60 -24.09 15.94
CA ALA A 165 -4.97 -25.29 15.24
C ALA A 165 -6.49 -25.25 15.01
N ARG A 166 -6.88 -25.28 13.75
CA ARG A 166 -8.20 -25.67 13.29
C ARG A 166 -8.00 -26.60 12.12
#